data_AF-A0A814BGM2-F1
#
_entry.id   AF-A0A814BGM2-F1
#
_cell.length_a   1.000
_cell.length_b   1.000
_cell.length_c   1.000
_cell.angle_alpha   90.00
_cell.angle_beta   90.00
_cell.angle_gamma   90.00
#
_symmetry.space_group_name_H-M   'P 1'
#
loop_
_entity.id
_entity.type
_entity.pdbx_description
1 polymer ?
#
loop_
_entity_poly.entity_id
_entity_poly.type
_entity_poly.pdbx_seq_one_letter_code
_entity_poly.pdbx_strand_id
1 'polypeptide(L)'
;MVEICQFCISSSPAEFVKILDYFEETYIGKPIEDSPNLRSVPLYPIKLWNLNKRVLNDMPRSNNSIEAWHKALAQDVQSHPTIDKLLRHIQKEQSLTDTLIHQVEHGIVTLRKKPRF
;
A
#
# COMPACT_ATOMS: atom_id res chain seq x y z
N MET A 1 -11.34 -13.20 2.18
CA MET A 1 -10.60 -13.31 0.90
C MET A 1 -10.92 -14.63 0.20
N VAL A 2 -10.86 -15.77 0.92
CA VAL A 2 -11.29 -17.09 0.42
C VAL A 2 -12.77 -17.11 0.00
N GLU A 3 -13.68 -16.61 0.85
CA GLU A 3 -15.13 -16.55 0.54
C GLU A 3 -15.44 -15.64 -0.66
N ILE A 4 -14.68 -14.55 -0.80
CA ILE A 4 -14.80 -13.63 -1.94
C ILE A 4 -14.37 -14.33 -3.22
N CYS A 5 -13.27 -15.10 -3.20
CA CYS A 5 -12.83 -15.84 -4.38
C CYS A 5 -13.84 -16.90 -4.79
N GLN A 6 -14.42 -17.62 -3.81
CA GLN A 6 -15.44 -18.64 -4.09
C GLN A 6 -16.70 -18.02 -4.71
N PHE A 7 -17.13 -16.87 -4.20
CA PHE A 7 -18.25 -16.10 -4.74
C PHE A 7 -17.96 -15.57 -6.15
N CYS A 8 -16.74 -15.07 -6.39
CA CYS A 8 -16.32 -14.63 -7.72
C CYS A 8 -16.31 -15.80 -8.71
N ILE A 9 -15.86 -16.99 -8.31
CA ILE A 9 -15.87 -18.19 -9.16
C ILE A 9 -17.30 -18.60 -9.49
N SER A 10 -18.21 -18.64 -8.51
CA SER A 10 -19.59 -19.05 -8.75
C SER A 10 -20.41 -18.05 -9.57
N SER A 11 -20.02 -16.78 -9.58
CA SER A 11 -20.74 -15.69 -10.25
C SER A 11 -20.10 -15.26 -11.58
N SER A 12 -18.97 -15.86 -11.97
CA SER A 12 -18.24 -15.46 -13.17
C SER A 12 -18.70 -16.21 -14.42
N PRO A 13 -18.70 -15.55 -15.60
CA PRO A 13 -18.90 -16.22 -16.88
C PRO A 13 -17.89 -17.35 -17.11
N ALA A 14 -18.30 -18.40 -17.84
CA ALA A 14 -17.47 -19.58 -18.11
C ALA A 14 -16.12 -19.25 -18.79
N GLU A 15 -16.06 -18.14 -19.51
CA GLU A 15 -14.87 -17.62 -20.18
C GLU A 15 -13.74 -17.27 -19.19
N PHE A 16 -14.09 -16.91 -17.95
CA PHE A 16 -13.13 -16.53 -16.92
C PHE A 16 -12.62 -17.70 -16.09
N VAL A 17 -13.15 -18.92 -16.26
CA VAL A 17 -12.74 -20.09 -15.46
C VAL A 17 -11.22 -20.29 -15.51
N LYS A 18 -10.61 -20.18 -16.70
CA LYS A 18 -9.16 -20.33 -16.85
C LYS A 18 -8.34 -19.28 -16.09
N ILE A 19 -8.80 -18.03 -16.05
CA ILE A 19 -8.08 -16.96 -15.35
C ILE A 19 -8.25 -17.09 -13.83
N LEU A 20 -9.42 -17.55 -13.40
CA LEU A 20 -9.73 -17.79 -12.00
C LEU A 20 -8.95 -18.98 -11.45
N ASP A 21 -8.87 -20.09 -12.20
CA ASP A 21 -8.04 -21.24 -11.86
C ASP A 21 -6.56 -20.84 -11.72
N TYR A 22 -6.06 -20.05 -12.67
CA TYR A 22 -4.70 -19.50 -12.60
C TYR A 22 -4.49 -18.67 -11.33
N PHE A 23 -5.42 -17.75 -11.03
CA PHE A 23 -5.31 -16.89 -9.87
C PHE A 23 -5.38 -17.68 -8.56
N GLU A 24 -6.29 -18.65 -8.49
CA GLU A 24 -6.48 -19.52 -7.34
C GLU A 24 -5.21 -20.34 -7.09
N GLU A 25 -4.63 -20.96 -8.12
CA GLU A 25 -3.38 -21.73 -8.01
C GLU A 25 -2.17 -20.87 -7.65
N THR A 26 -2.06 -19.69 -8.25
CA THR A 26 -0.87 -18.84 -8.15
C THR A 26 -0.83 -18.06 -6.84
N TYR A 27 -1.98 -17.62 -6.33
CA TYR A 27 -2.06 -16.59 -5.28
C TYR A 27 -2.84 -17.00 -4.02
N ILE A 28 -3.77 -17.96 -4.11
CA ILE A 28 -4.68 -18.32 -2.99
C ILE A 28 -4.42 -19.74 -2.47
N GLY A 29 -4.19 -20.69 -3.36
CA GLY A 29 -4.17 -22.14 -3.13
C GLY A 29 -5.52 -22.77 -3.48
N LYS A 30 -5.53 -23.95 -4.10
CA LYS A 30 -6.76 -24.70 -4.40
C LYS A 30 -7.27 -25.42 -3.15
N PRO A 31 -8.60 -25.66 -3.00
CA PRO A 31 -9.11 -26.54 -1.95
C PRO A 31 -8.49 -27.94 -2.08
N ILE A 32 -8.15 -28.58 -0.96
CA ILE A 32 -7.67 -29.97 -0.96
C ILE A 32 -8.88 -30.90 -1.06
N GLU A 33 -8.86 -31.86 -1.98
CA GLU A 33 -9.99 -32.76 -2.26
C GLU A 33 -10.48 -33.50 -1.00
N ASP A 34 -9.55 -34.01 -0.18
CA ASP A 34 -9.85 -34.74 1.05
C ASP A 34 -10.15 -33.85 2.27
N SER A 35 -10.02 -32.53 2.13
CA SER A 35 -10.20 -31.57 3.22
C SER A 35 -10.52 -30.20 2.63
N PRO A 36 -11.80 -29.94 2.26
CA PRO A 36 -12.20 -28.70 1.58
C PRO A 36 -12.00 -27.43 2.43
N ASN A 37 -11.86 -27.59 3.75
CA ASN A 37 -11.50 -26.51 4.68
C ASN A 37 -10.00 -26.15 4.65
N LEU A 38 -9.18 -27.01 4.03
CA LEU A 38 -7.75 -26.83 3.86
C LEU A 38 -7.44 -26.48 2.40
N ARG A 39 -6.43 -25.64 2.19
CA ARG A 39 -6.01 -25.21 0.86
C ARG A 39 -4.54 -25.53 0.65
N SER A 40 -4.18 -25.84 -0.60
CA SER A 40 -2.80 -26.04 -1.00
C SER A 40 -1.99 -24.76 -0.81
N VAL A 41 -0.67 -24.89 -0.70
CA VAL A 41 0.22 -23.72 -0.66
C VAL A 41 0.31 -23.16 -2.08
N PRO A 42 -0.08 -21.89 -2.33
CA PRO A 42 0.04 -21.28 -3.65
C PRO A 42 1.50 -21.00 -4.03
N LEU A 43 1.73 -20.75 -5.32
CA LEU A 43 3.06 -20.39 -5.84
C LEU A 43 3.62 -19.10 -5.20
N TYR A 44 2.77 -18.11 -4.96
CA TYR A 44 3.12 -16.86 -4.27
C TYR A 44 2.22 -16.62 -3.05
N PRO A 45 2.56 -17.22 -1.90
CA PRO A 45 1.80 -17.06 -0.67
C PRO A 45 1.61 -15.59 -0.28
N ILE A 46 0.44 -15.28 0.27
CA ILE A 46 0.06 -13.93 0.72
C ILE A 46 1.14 -13.31 1.63
N LYS A 47 1.84 -14.12 2.44
CA LYS A 47 2.95 -13.68 3.31
C LYS A 47 4.09 -12.98 2.55
N LEU A 48 4.26 -13.27 1.25
CA LEU A 48 5.28 -12.64 0.39
C LEU A 48 4.81 -11.33 -0.24
N TRP A 49 3.52 -10.99 -0.15
CA TRP A 49 3.00 -9.80 -0.81
C TRP A 49 3.51 -8.55 -0.10
N ASN A 50 3.95 -7.56 -0.87
CA ASN A 50 4.39 -6.25 -0.36
C ASN A 50 3.34 -5.57 0.55
N LEU A 51 2.06 -5.83 0.30
CA LEU A 51 0.93 -5.27 1.04
C LEU A 51 0.60 -6.05 2.32
N ASN A 52 1.09 -7.29 2.49
CA ASN A 52 0.71 -8.14 3.62
C ASN A 52 1.05 -7.53 4.97
N LYS A 53 2.32 -7.14 5.18
CA LYS A 53 2.76 -6.47 6.41
C LYS A 53 2.04 -5.14 6.64
N ARG A 54 1.74 -4.40 5.57
CA ARG A 54 1.00 -3.13 5.66
C ARG A 54 -0.42 -3.35 6.19
N VAL A 55 -1.13 -4.32 5.63
CA VAL A 55 -2.50 -4.64 6.07
C VAL A 55 -2.52 -5.15 7.50
N LEU A 56 -1.57 -6.01 7.90
CA LEU A 56 -1.48 -6.52 9.26
C LEU A 56 -1.20 -5.44 10.30
N ASN A 57 -0.48 -4.39 9.92
CA ASN A 57 -0.12 -3.26 10.78
C ASN A 57 -1.06 -2.06 10.61
N ASP A 58 -2.21 -2.23 9.95
CA ASP A 58 -3.18 -1.16 9.63
C ASP A 58 -2.53 0.08 8.96
N MET A 59 -1.48 -0.14 8.17
CA MET A 59 -0.78 0.90 7.44
C MET A 59 -1.47 1.24 6.12
N PRO A 60 -1.26 2.46 5.58
CA PRO A 60 -1.77 2.84 4.26
C PRO A 60 -1.42 1.83 3.16
N ARG A 61 -2.45 1.46 2.38
CA ARG A 61 -2.33 0.45 1.32
C ARG A 61 -1.51 0.95 0.13
N SER A 62 -1.54 2.25 -0.14
CA SER A 62 -0.73 2.91 -1.17
C SER A 62 0.42 3.72 -0.56
N ASN A 63 1.34 4.11 -1.41
CA ASN A 63 2.46 5.01 -1.13
C ASN A 63 2.12 6.49 -1.46
N ASN A 64 0.85 6.85 -1.69
CA ASN A 64 0.44 8.18 -2.13
C ASN A 64 1.02 9.32 -1.26
N SER A 65 1.08 9.13 0.05
CA SER A 65 1.65 10.13 0.97
C SER A 65 3.15 10.33 0.74
N ILE A 66 3.88 9.24 0.44
CA ILE A 66 5.32 9.28 0.13
C ILE A 66 5.53 9.93 -1.24
N GLU A 67 4.71 9.59 -2.23
CA GLU A 67 4.76 10.21 -3.56
C GLU A 67 4.48 11.71 -3.51
N ALA A 68 3.49 12.13 -2.71
CA ALA A 68 3.19 13.53 -2.48
C ALA A 68 4.36 14.26 -1.78
N TRP A 69 5.00 13.61 -0.80
CA TRP A 69 6.19 14.16 -0.14
C TRP A 69 7.38 14.29 -1.10
N HIS A 70 7.68 13.24 -1.89
CA HIS A 70 8.72 13.30 -2.93
C HIS A 70 8.44 14.39 -3.96
N LYS A 71 7.18 14.56 -4.37
CA LYS A 71 6.79 15.61 -5.31
C LYS A 71 7.02 17.01 -4.73
N ALA A 72 6.66 17.23 -3.46
CA ALA A 72 6.92 18.51 -2.78
C ALA A 72 8.43 18.77 -2.65
N LEU A 73 9.21 17.77 -2.24
CA LEU A 73 10.65 17.88 -2.15
C LEU A 73 11.30 18.23 -3.51
N ALA A 74 10.85 17.59 -4.58
CA ALA A 74 11.34 17.87 -5.93
C ALA A 74 10.94 19.26 -6.45
N GLN A 75 9.84 19.85 -5.93
CA GLN A 75 9.45 21.23 -6.24
C GLN A 75 10.32 22.25 -5.49
N ASP A 76 10.66 21.96 -4.24
CA ASP A 76 11.40 22.88 -3.37
C ASP A 76 12.91 22.84 -3.63
N VAL A 77 13.44 21.68 -4.04
CA VAL A 77 14.86 21.47 -4.28
C VAL A 77 15.20 21.73 -5.75
N GLN A 78 16.14 22.65 -6.01
CA GLN A 78 16.65 22.92 -7.36
C GLN A 78 17.18 21.64 -8.02
N SER A 79 17.08 21.55 -9.35
CA SER A 79 17.68 20.44 -10.09
C SER A 79 19.18 20.33 -9.78
N HIS A 80 19.61 19.16 -9.30
CA HIS A 80 20.98 18.86 -8.86
C HIS A 80 21.49 19.76 -7.71
N PRO A 81 20.93 19.67 -6.50
CA PRO A 81 21.43 20.41 -5.35
C PRO A 81 22.81 19.90 -4.93
N THR A 82 23.62 20.76 -4.33
CA THR A 82 24.77 20.29 -3.55
C THR A 82 24.30 19.53 -2.31
N ILE A 83 25.14 18.63 -1.79
CA ILE A 83 24.80 17.81 -0.61
C ILE A 83 24.37 18.68 0.58
N ASP A 84 25.05 19.81 0.84
CA ASP A 84 24.69 20.73 1.93
C ASP A 84 23.29 21.35 1.72
N LYS A 85 22.94 21.75 0.50
CA LYS A 85 21.61 22.31 0.18
C LYS A 85 20.51 21.26 0.34
N LEU A 86 20.78 20.02 -0.10
CA LEU A 86 19.87 18.89 0.06
C LEU A 86 19.66 18.57 1.54
N LEU A 87 20.75 18.49 2.32
CA LEU A 87 20.71 18.19 3.75
C LEU A 87 19.88 19.22 4.52
N ARG A 88 20.08 20.52 4.23
CA ARG A 88 19.28 21.60 4.85
C ARG A 88 17.79 21.47 4.53
N HIS A 89 17.44 21.08 3.30
CA HIS A 89 16.04 20.84 2.94
C HIS A 89 15.45 19.65 3.70
N ILE A 90 16.17 18.53 3.77
CA ILE A 90 15.72 17.35 4.52
C ILE A 90 15.51 17.70 6.00
N GLN A 91 16.44 18.43 6.62
CA GLN A 91 16.32 18.88 8.01
C GLN A 91 15.09 19.79 8.22
N LYS A 92 14.81 20.68 7.27
CA LYS A 92 13.63 21.55 7.29
C LYS A 92 12.34 20.74 7.20
N GLU A 93 12.26 19.79 6.27
CA GLU A 93 11.08 18.91 6.12
C GLU A 93 10.85 18.04 7.36
N GLN A 94 11.92 17.54 7.99
CA GLN A 94 11.84 16.82 9.26
C GLN A 94 11.24 17.71 10.35
N SER A 95 11.76 18.93 10.53
CA SER A 95 11.25 19.88 11.53
C SER A 95 9.78 20.24 11.33
N LEU A 96 9.34 20.41 10.07
CA LEU A 96 7.93 20.64 9.75
C LEU A 96 7.06 19.43 10.08
N THR A 97 7.56 18.22 9.84
CA THR A 97 6.86 16.96 10.14
C THR A 97 6.73 16.74 11.64
N ASP A 98 7.80 16.96 12.41
CA ASP A 98 7.77 16.84 13.87
C ASP A 98 6.78 17.83 14.50
N THR A 99 6.76 19.06 13.98
CA THR A 99 5.77 20.08 14.41
C THR A 99 4.34 19.62 14.11
N LEU A 100 4.10 19.03 12.95
CA LEU A 100 2.78 18.49 12.57
C LEU A 100 2.37 17.32 13.47
N ILE A 101 3.29 16.40 13.77
CA ILE A 101 3.05 15.27 14.68
C ILE A 101 2.64 15.81 16.05
N HIS A 102 3.41 16.76 16.61
CA HIS A 102 3.07 17.38 17.89
C HIS A 102 1.71 18.06 17.87
N GLN A 103 1.37 18.78 16.80
CA GLN A 103 0.03 19.39 16.66
C GLN A 103 -1.07 18.33 16.69
N VAL A 104 -0.90 17.23 15.95
CA VAL A 104 -1.86 16.12 15.91
C VAL A 104 -1.98 15.43 17.28
N GLU A 105 -0.87 15.19 17.98
CA GLU A 105 -0.85 14.63 19.34
C GLU A 105 -1.63 15.49 20.33
N HIS A 106 -1.60 16.82 20.18
CA HIS A 106 -2.36 17.77 21.00
C HIS A 106 -3.79 18.00 20.48
N GLY A 107 -4.26 17.23 19.50
CA GLY A 107 -5.60 17.32 18.93
C GLY A 107 -5.83 18.52 17.99
N ILE A 108 -4.76 19.21 17.59
CA ILE A 108 -4.82 20.31 16.63
C ILE A 108 -4.86 19.72 15.21
N VAL A 109 -6.06 19.69 14.61
CA VAL A 109 -6.22 19.27 13.21
C VAL A 109 -5.77 20.40 12.28
N THR A 110 -4.53 20.36 11.80
CA THR A 110 -4.11 21.25 10.73
C THR A 110 -4.62 20.73 9.39
N LEU A 111 -5.63 21.38 8.84
CA LEU A 111 -5.98 21.20 7.42
C LEU A 111 -4.82 21.75 6.59
N ARG A 112 -4.04 20.88 5.92
CA ARG A 112 -3.18 21.34 4.82
C ARG A 112 -4.11 21.99 3.79
N LYS A 113 -4.03 23.32 3.67
CA LYS A 113 -4.81 24.07 2.67
C LYS A 113 -4.44 23.48 1.30
N LYS A 114 -5.43 22.94 0.58
CA LYS A 114 -5.24 22.60 -0.83
C LYS A 114 -4.75 23.86 -1.55
N PRO A 115 -3.65 23.81 -2.32
CA PRO A 115 -3.30 24.94 -3.16
C PRO A 115 -4.50 25.22 -4.07
N ARG A 116 -4.94 26.48 -4.09
CA ARG A 116 -5.92 26.93 -5.08
C ARG A 116 -5.19 26.91 -6.42
N PHE A 117 -5.53 25.94 -7.25
CA PHE A 117 -5.27 26.03 -8.68
C PHE A 117 -6.34 26.93 -9.30
#